data_AF-A0A095XIH0-F1
#
_entry.id   AF-A0A095XIH0-F1
#
_cell.length_a   1.000
_cell.length_b   1.000
_cell.length_c   1.000
_cell.angle_alpha   90.00
_cell.angle_beta   90.00
_cell.angle_gamma   90.00
#
_symmetry.space_group_name_H-M   'P 1'
#
loop_
_entity.id
_entity.type
_entity.pdbx_description
1 polymer ?
#
loop_
_entity_poly.entity_id
_entity_poly.type
_entity_poly.pdbx_seq_one_letter_code
_entity_poly.pdbx_strand_id
1 'polypeptide(L)'
;MTGSFSFPAEWAIESARQIADTVVGTVYEVTRAGGEVDIAKVLKPRALEDSLRGADFMAWRDGIGCVRLIARSQNVLLMEHAGKVTLRDRIATHGDRDATRIAAEVLTEYHRPSETPPPASLQPLQRYFSSLFKKAEEDHRNGITGPFVEAAEMAQALIADQRNVKPLHGDLHHENIIFGPRGWLIIDPAGLIGDAALDIANMFSNPLDRHDLTRDEDRIAFMAGVFADTLKRDVRTILRYAFAYGCLSAAWHEEDGNEKDRGHELAVAAAIKNVLRQA
;
A
#
# COMPACT_ATOMS: atom_id res chain seq x y z
N MET A 1 23.83 18.19 17.86
CA MET A 1 24.49 18.56 16.60
C MET A 1 23.81 17.80 15.47
N THR A 2 22.84 18.43 14.80
CA THR A 2 22.19 17.85 13.60
C THR A 2 23.13 18.09 12.43
N GLY A 3 23.91 17.09 12.05
CA GLY A 3 24.72 17.17 10.84
C GLY A 3 23.81 17.48 9.65
N SER A 4 24.15 18.49 8.86
CA SER A 4 23.47 18.76 7.60
C SER A 4 23.55 17.51 6.74
N PHE A 5 22.42 16.86 6.49
CA PHE A 5 22.35 15.77 5.53
C PHE A 5 22.76 16.31 4.15
N SER A 6 23.54 15.52 3.41
CA SER A 6 23.96 15.86 2.05
C SER A 6 23.67 14.68 1.13
N PHE A 7 23.20 14.98 -0.09
CA PHE A 7 22.98 13.96 -1.10
C PHE A 7 24.33 13.47 -1.67
N PRO A 8 24.39 12.23 -2.16
CA PRO A 8 25.57 11.72 -2.86
C PRO A 8 25.99 12.65 -4.01
N ALA A 9 27.28 12.99 -4.08
CA ALA A 9 27.80 13.96 -5.04
C ALA A 9 27.58 13.52 -6.49
N GLU A 10 27.63 12.21 -6.74
CA GLU A 10 27.40 11.60 -8.05
C GLU A 10 25.98 11.78 -8.58
N TRP A 11 25.01 12.14 -7.73
CA TRP A 11 23.64 12.44 -8.18
C TRP A 11 23.50 13.86 -8.72
N ALA A 12 24.52 14.70 -8.53
CA ALA A 12 24.58 16.08 -9.02
C ALA A 12 23.32 16.89 -8.68
N ILE A 13 22.82 16.79 -7.44
CA ILE A 13 21.67 17.56 -6.96
C ILE A 13 22.06 19.04 -6.82
N GLU A 14 21.43 19.92 -7.60
CA GLU A 14 21.66 21.38 -7.56
C GLU A 14 20.75 22.09 -6.56
N SER A 15 19.51 21.62 -6.42
CA SER A 15 18.57 22.13 -5.42
C SER A 15 17.70 21.02 -4.87
N ALA A 16 17.27 21.19 -3.61
CA ALA A 16 16.39 20.26 -2.93
C ALA A 16 15.38 21.05 -2.08
N ARG A 17 14.10 20.72 -2.25
CA ARG A 17 13.00 21.27 -1.46
C ARG A 17 12.31 20.14 -0.72
N GLN A 18 12.31 20.18 0.60
CA GLN A 18 11.56 19.21 1.40
C GLN A 18 10.06 19.38 1.13
N ILE A 19 9.39 18.27 0.78
CA ILE A 19 7.95 18.25 0.49
C ILE A 19 7.16 17.42 1.50
N ALA A 20 7.81 16.49 2.23
CA ALA A 20 7.19 15.75 3.31
C ALA A 20 8.23 15.31 4.36
N ASP A 21 7.79 15.17 5.61
CA ASP A 21 8.53 14.43 6.64
C ASP A 21 7.56 13.51 7.38
N THR A 22 7.83 12.21 7.33
CA THR A 22 6.95 11.16 7.87
C THR A 22 7.71 10.29 8.86
N VAL A 23 7.03 9.32 9.48
CA VAL A 23 7.70 8.34 10.36
C VAL A 23 8.68 7.44 9.60
N VAL A 24 8.48 7.23 8.30
CA VAL A 24 9.31 6.34 7.47
C VAL A 24 10.47 7.06 6.79
N GLY A 25 10.35 8.36 6.54
CA GLY A 25 11.40 9.12 5.86
C GLY A 25 11.05 10.57 5.57
N THR A 26 12.08 11.32 5.16
CA THR A 26 11.96 12.71 4.70
C THR A 26 12.06 12.73 3.18
N VAL A 27 11.12 13.40 2.52
CA VAL A 27 11.00 13.42 1.05
C VAL A 27 11.32 14.81 0.52
N TYR A 28 12.15 14.86 -0.52
CA TYR A 28 12.59 16.06 -1.19
C TYR A 28 12.24 15.99 -2.69
N GLU A 29 11.69 17.08 -3.22
CA GLU A 29 11.72 17.34 -4.67
C GLU A 29 13.11 17.92 -4.97
N VAL A 30 13.85 17.28 -5.87
CA VAL A 30 15.23 17.64 -6.20
C VAL A 30 15.36 18.00 -7.67
N THR A 31 16.23 18.96 -7.98
CA THR A 31 16.64 19.26 -9.36
C THR A 31 18.08 18.81 -9.58
N ARG A 32 18.33 17.98 -10.60
CA ARG A 32 19.67 17.49 -10.96
C ARG A 32 20.36 18.42 -11.97
N ALA A 33 21.68 18.34 -12.05
CA ALA A 33 22.49 18.98 -13.08
C ALA A 33 22.06 18.48 -14.46
N GLY A 34 21.22 19.26 -15.14
CA GLY A 34 20.46 18.84 -16.33
C GLY A 34 19.03 19.36 -16.35
N GLY A 35 18.52 19.89 -15.22
CA GLY A 35 17.17 20.45 -15.09
C GLY A 35 16.08 19.43 -14.83
N GLU A 36 16.45 18.15 -14.69
CA GLU A 36 15.54 17.05 -14.39
C GLU A 36 15.05 17.17 -12.94
N VAL A 37 13.74 17.00 -12.75
CA VAL A 37 13.09 17.06 -11.43
C VAL A 37 12.74 15.65 -11.00
N ASP A 38 13.26 15.24 -9.86
CA ASP A 38 13.14 13.90 -9.29
C ASP A 38 12.75 13.96 -7.80
N ILE A 39 12.49 12.80 -7.20
CA ILE A 39 12.20 12.67 -5.78
C ILE A 39 13.37 11.99 -5.08
N ALA A 40 13.88 12.59 -4.02
CA ALA A 40 14.82 11.95 -3.11
C ALA A 40 14.13 11.65 -1.78
N LYS A 41 14.17 10.38 -1.34
CA LYS A 41 13.62 9.94 -0.05
C LYS A 41 14.74 9.48 0.87
N VAL A 42 14.92 10.19 1.98
CA VAL A 42 15.87 9.87 3.04
C VAL A 42 15.16 9.00 4.08
N LEU A 43 15.56 7.74 4.18
CA LEU A 43 14.93 6.72 4.99
C LEU A 43 15.35 6.84 6.45
N LYS A 44 14.36 6.76 7.35
CA LYS A 44 14.58 6.72 8.80
C LYS A 44 14.84 5.28 9.27
N PRO A 45 15.65 5.05 10.33
CA PRO A 45 16.05 3.71 10.75
C PRO A 45 14.89 2.73 10.99
N ARG A 46 13.76 3.21 11.55
CA ARG A 46 12.58 2.37 11.87
C ARG A 46 11.95 1.72 10.64
N ALA A 47 12.07 2.33 9.46
CA ALA A 47 11.43 1.87 8.23
C ALA A 47 12.44 1.38 7.17
N LEU A 48 13.71 1.20 7.55
CA LEU A 48 14.77 0.92 6.60
C LEU A 48 14.57 -0.43 5.89
N GLU A 49 14.26 -1.50 6.61
CA GLU A 49 14.04 -2.82 6.00
C GLU A 49 12.89 -2.78 4.98
N ASP A 50 11.74 -2.23 5.38
CA ASP A 50 10.55 -2.17 4.53
C ASP A 50 10.75 -1.26 3.32
N SER A 51 11.38 -0.09 3.52
CA SER A 51 11.64 0.86 2.43
C SER A 51 12.67 0.32 1.43
N LEU A 52 13.67 -0.43 1.88
CA LEU A 52 14.64 -1.05 0.98
C LEU A 52 14.03 -2.21 0.20
N ARG A 53 13.12 -2.97 0.81
CA ARG A 53 12.32 -3.97 0.12
C ARG A 53 11.42 -3.34 -0.95
N GLY A 54 10.80 -2.20 -0.64
CA GLY A 54 10.10 -1.37 -1.62
C GLY A 54 10.98 -0.91 -2.77
N ALA A 55 12.22 -0.49 -2.49
CA ALA A 55 13.19 -0.12 -3.51
C ALA A 55 13.53 -1.30 -4.44
N ASP A 56 13.68 -2.52 -3.91
CA ASP A 56 13.92 -3.72 -4.72
C ASP A 56 12.70 -4.04 -5.63
N PHE A 57 11.47 -3.84 -5.15
CA PHE A 57 10.26 -3.93 -5.98
C PHE A 57 10.29 -2.92 -7.13
N MET A 58 10.59 -1.64 -6.85
CA MET A 58 10.66 -0.59 -7.87
C MET A 58 11.75 -0.88 -8.91
N ALA A 59 12.92 -1.34 -8.47
CA ALA A 59 14.02 -1.74 -9.35
C ALA A 59 13.62 -2.90 -10.25
N TRP A 60 12.92 -3.90 -9.72
CA TRP A 60 12.40 -5.02 -10.52
C TRP A 60 11.34 -4.58 -11.52
N ARG A 61 10.49 -3.62 -11.15
CA ARG A 61 9.41 -3.16 -12.03
C ARG A 61 9.88 -2.23 -13.14
N ASP A 62 11.01 -1.55 -12.93
CA ASP A 62 11.70 -0.71 -13.91
C ASP A 62 10.75 0.22 -14.71
N GLY A 63 9.87 0.91 -13.99
CA GLY A 63 8.96 1.87 -14.60
C GLY A 63 7.64 1.32 -15.13
N ILE A 64 7.36 0.01 -15.07
CA ILE A 64 6.10 -0.53 -15.59
C ILE A 64 4.96 -0.32 -14.56
N GLY A 65 4.14 0.72 -14.76
CA GLY A 65 3.05 1.08 -13.84
C GLY A 65 3.52 1.61 -12.47
N CYS A 66 4.83 1.78 -12.30
CA CYS A 66 5.49 2.26 -11.09
C CYS A 66 6.54 3.30 -11.46
N VAL A 67 6.91 4.17 -10.52
CA VAL A 67 8.06 5.06 -10.70
C VAL A 67 9.36 4.25 -10.84
N ARG A 68 10.30 4.79 -11.61
CA ARG A 68 11.66 4.23 -11.68
C ARG A 68 12.46 4.57 -10.42
N LEU A 69 13.18 3.59 -9.90
CA LEU A 69 14.30 3.84 -8.99
C LEU A 69 15.51 4.24 -9.83
N ILE A 70 15.93 5.50 -9.74
CA ILE A 70 17.04 6.06 -10.53
C ILE A 70 18.38 5.69 -9.89
N ALA A 71 18.48 5.86 -8.58
CA ALA A 71 19.69 5.51 -7.83
C ALA A 71 19.37 5.22 -6.36
N ARG A 72 20.28 4.52 -5.69
CA ARG A 72 20.22 4.22 -4.27
C ARG A 72 21.61 4.36 -3.66
N SER A 73 21.69 5.02 -2.51
CA SER A 73 22.92 5.13 -1.73
C SER A 73 22.58 5.05 -0.25
N GLN A 74 23.10 4.02 0.44
CA GLN A 74 22.80 3.74 1.85
C GLN A 74 21.28 3.77 2.15
N ASN A 75 20.84 4.77 2.91
CA ASN A 75 19.45 5.00 3.32
C ASN A 75 18.76 6.07 2.48
N VAL A 76 19.23 6.36 1.27
CA VAL A 76 18.66 7.38 0.38
C VAL A 76 18.28 6.75 -0.94
N LEU A 77 17.06 7.02 -1.39
CA LEU A 77 16.52 6.61 -2.68
C LEU A 77 16.33 7.84 -3.56
N LEU A 78 16.79 7.78 -4.81
CA LEU A 78 16.48 8.75 -5.86
C LEU A 78 15.55 8.09 -6.86
N MET A 79 14.41 8.71 -7.11
CA MET A 79 13.28 8.12 -7.84
C MET A 79 12.70 9.12 -8.81
N GLU A 80 12.11 8.61 -9.90
CA GLU A 80 11.36 9.39 -10.86
C GLU A 80 10.23 10.19 -10.18
N HIS A 81 10.06 11.45 -10.58
CA HIS A 81 8.94 12.26 -10.13
C HIS A 81 7.63 11.83 -10.80
N ALA A 82 6.76 11.13 -10.06
CA ALA A 82 5.50 10.57 -10.58
C ALA A 82 4.49 11.62 -11.09
N GLY A 83 4.56 12.84 -10.58
CA GLY A 83 3.59 13.91 -10.85
C GLY A 83 3.11 14.56 -9.54
N LYS A 84 2.07 15.40 -9.62
CA LYS A 84 1.59 16.19 -8.48
C LYS A 84 0.12 15.95 -8.14
N VAL A 85 -0.60 15.21 -8.97
CA VAL A 85 -2.04 14.95 -8.80
C VAL A 85 -2.21 13.53 -8.30
N THR A 86 -2.65 13.37 -7.06
CA THR A 86 -2.95 12.07 -6.47
C THR A 86 -4.31 11.55 -6.93
N LEU A 87 -4.55 10.25 -6.79
CA LEU A 87 -5.86 9.68 -7.01
C LEU A 87 -6.88 10.20 -5.98
N ARG A 88 -6.42 10.64 -4.81
CA ARG A 88 -7.25 11.37 -3.84
C ARG A 88 -7.76 12.70 -4.39
N ASP A 89 -6.92 13.48 -5.08
CA ASP A 89 -7.35 14.73 -5.75
C ASP A 89 -8.38 14.45 -6.86
N ARG A 90 -8.28 13.26 -7.49
CA ARG A 90 -9.25 12.80 -8.48
C ARG A 90 -10.64 12.58 -7.88
N ILE A 91 -10.75 12.08 -6.65
CA ILE A 91 -12.04 11.94 -5.95
C ILE A 91 -12.74 13.30 -5.86
N ALA A 92 -12.02 14.35 -5.49
CA ALA A 92 -12.59 15.69 -5.32
C ALA A 92 -13.13 16.29 -6.61
N THR A 93 -12.56 15.90 -7.76
CA THR A 93 -12.87 16.50 -9.07
C THR A 93 -13.79 15.65 -9.94
N HIS A 94 -13.72 14.31 -9.83
CA HIS A 94 -14.42 13.36 -10.71
C HIS A 94 -15.22 12.29 -9.96
N GLY A 95 -15.12 12.25 -8.63
CA GLY A 95 -15.84 11.32 -7.77
C GLY A 95 -15.12 9.99 -7.55
N ASP A 96 -15.54 9.31 -6.48
CA ASP A 96 -14.87 8.11 -5.97
C ASP A 96 -14.99 6.88 -6.91
N ARG A 97 -16.11 6.75 -7.62
CA ARG A 97 -16.29 5.66 -8.60
C ARG A 97 -15.33 5.77 -9.79
N ASP A 98 -14.95 6.98 -10.18
CA ASP A 98 -13.92 7.21 -11.22
C ASP A 98 -12.54 6.82 -10.70
N ALA A 99 -12.20 7.28 -9.48
CA ALA A 99 -10.95 6.91 -8.81
C ALA A 99 -10.78 5.39 -8.65
N THR A 100 -11.84 4.69 -8.27
CA THR A 100 -11.85 3.21 -8.15
C THR A 100 -11.53 2.53 -9.49
N ARG A 101 -12.09 3.00 -10.60
CA ARG A 101 -11.80 2.43 -11.93
C ARG A 101 -10.35 2.67 -12.34
N ILE A 102 -9.84 3.87 -12.09
CA ILE A 102 -8.43 4.19 -12.33
C ILE A 102 -7.51 3.29 -11.49
N ALA A 103 -7.83 3.06 -10.21
CA ALA A 103 -7.06 2.14 -9.37
C ALA A 103 -7.03 0.72 -9.95
N ALA A 104 -8.14 0.25 -10.53
CA ALA A 104 -8.22 -1.06 -11.18
C ALA A 104 -7.41 -1.13 -12.49
N GLU A 105 -7.36 -0.04 -13.27
CA GLU A 105 -6.49 0.09 -14.44
C GLU A 105 -5.01 0.07 -14.04
N VAL A 106 -4.64 0.85 -13.02
CA VAL A 106 -3.28 0.89 -12.46
C VAL A 106 -2.86 -0.49 -11.95
N LEU A 107 -3.74 -1.19 -11.22
CA LEU A 107 -3.51 -2.56 -10.77
C LEU A 107 -3.13 -3.48 -11.92
N THR A 108 -3.90 -3.43 -13.01
CA THR A 108 -3.64 -4.24 -14.22
C THR A 108 -2.28 -3.90 -14.83
N GLU A 109 -1.92 -2.62 -14.86
CA GLU A 109 -0.66 -2.13 -15.44
C GLU A 109 0.58 -2.65 -14.71
N TYR A 110 0.65 -2.48 -13.38
CA TYR A 110 1.83 -2.93 -12.64
C TYR A 110 1.80 -4.44 -12.32
N HIS A 111 0.67 -5.13 -12.49
CA HIS A 111 0.60 -6.59 -12.43
C HIS A 111 0.93 -7.29 -13.76
N ARG A 112 1.28 -6.57 -14.83
CA ARG A 112 1.70 -7.22 -16.09
C ARG A 112 2.85 -8.19 -15.84
N PRO A 113 2.90 -9.34 -16.56
CA PRO A 113 3.99 -10.30 -16.46
C PRO A 113 5.37 -9.65 -16.63
N SER A 114 6.37 -10.23 -15.96
CA SER A 114 7.78 -9.86 -16.13
C SER A 114 8.58 -11.11 -16.48
N GLU A 115 9.56 -10.95 -17.36
CA GLU A 115 10.54 -12.01 -17.66
C GLU A 115 11.62 -12.10 -16.58
N THR A 116 11.76 -11.05 -15.75
CA THR A 116 12.68 -11.03 -14.62
C THR A 116 12.05 -11.67 -13.39
N PRO A 117 12.73 -12.61 -12.71
CA PRO A 117 12.18 -13.21 -11.50
C PRO A 117 11.97 -12.17 -10.39
N PRO A 118 10.94 -12.34 -9.53
CA PRO A 118 10.72 -11.48 -8.37
C PRO A 118 11.94 -11.36 -7.45
N PRO A 119 12.17 -10.19 -6.82
CA PRO A 119 13.18 -10.05 -5.77
C PRO A 119 12.93 -11.01 -4.61
N ALA A 120 13.98 -11.68 -4.14
CA ALA A 120 13.89 -12.58 -2.98
C ALA A 120 13.64 -11.84 -1.65
N SER A 121 13.81 -10.51 -1.63
CA SER A 121 13.55 -9.66 -0.48
C SER A 121 12.07 -9.41 -0.22
N LEU A 122 11.19 -9.67 -1.20
CA LEU A 122 9.75 -9.45 -1.05
C LEU A 122 9.17 -10.28 0.09
N GLN A 123 8.32 -9.64 0.90
CA GLN A 123 7.82 -10.25 2.13
C GLN A 123 6.61 -11.15 1.83
N PRO A 124 6.63 -12.44 2.24
CA PRO A 124 5.47 -13.32 2.10
C PRO A 124 4.31 -12.91 3.02
N LEU A 125 3.08 -13.20 2.59
CA LEU A 125 1.88 -12.83 3.35
C LEU A 125 1.86 -13.37 4.77
N GLN A 126 2.37 -14.59 4.99
CA GLN A 126 2.46 -15.18 6.33
C GLN A 126 3.24 -14.29 7.31
N ARG A 127 4.32 -13.64 6.84
CA ARG A 127 5.10 -12.70 7.66
C ARG A 127 4.42 -11.35 7.78
N TYR A 128 3.76 -10.90 6.71
CA TYR A 128 3.04 -9.62 6.68
C TYR A 128 1.87 -9.57 7.68
N PHE A 129 1.13 -10.68 7.80
CA PHE A 129 0.00 -10.82 8.73
C PHE A 129 0.40 -11.16 10.18
N SER A 130 1.69 -11.12 10.53
CA SER A 130 2.18 -11.61 11.83
C SER A 130 1.58 -10.87 13.05
N SER A 131 1.41 -9.55 12.99
CA SER A 131 0.75 -8.77 14.06
C SER A 131 -0.70 -9.21 14.28
N LEU A 132 -1.47 -9.45 13.21
CA LEU A 132 -2.84 -9.97 13.32
C LEU A 132 -2.87 -11.34 14.00
N PHE A 133 -1.99 -12.26 13.60
CA PHE A 133 -1.95 -13.60 14.17
C PHE A 133 -1.57 -13.59 15.65
N LYS A 134 -0.58 -12.77 16.02
CA LYS A 134 -0.18 -12.59 17.42
C LYS A 134 -1.35 -12.04 18.26
N LYS A 135 -2.03 -11.00 17.77
CA LYS A 135 -3.18 -10.41 18.47
C LYS A 135 -4.33 -11.41 18.64
N ALA A 136 -4.64 -12.17 17.59
CA ALA A 136 -5.66 -13.21 17.64
C ALA A 136 -5.32 -14.33 18.64
N GLU A 137 -4.06 -14.75 18.71
CA GLU A 137 -3.61 -15.74 19.70
C GLU A 137 -3.71 -15.21 21.13
N GLU A 138 -3.34 -13.94 21.35
CA GLU A 138 -3.52 -13.26 22.64
C GLU A 138 -4.99 -13.20 23.07
N ASP A 139 -5.89 -12.81 22.16
CA ASP A 139 -7.33 -12.80 22.42
C ASP A 139 -7.86 -14.20 22.75
N HIS A 140 -7.47 -15.21 21.98
CA HIS A 140 -7.89 -16.58 22.20
C HIS A 140 -7.46 -17.09 23.58
N ARG A 141 -6.21 -16.84 24.00
CA ARG A 141 -5.71 -17.21 25.34
C ARG A 141 -6.47 -16.51 26.48
N ASN A 142 -6.97 -15.31 26.22
CA ASN A 142 -7.77 -14.54 27.18
C ASN A 142 -9.28 -14.87 27.12
N GLY A 143 -9.68 -15.84 26.30
CA GLY A 143 -11.09 -16.20 26.11
C GLY A 143 -11.92 -15.13 25.36
N ILE A 144 -11.24 -14.21 24.68
CA ILE A 144 -11.87 -13.15 23.88
C ILE A 144 -12.16 -13.70 22.49
N THR A 145 -13.42 -13.61 22.07
CA THR A 145 -13.83 -13.81 20.68
C THR A 145 -14.13 -12.46 20.07
N GLY A 146 -13.69 -12.22 18.84
CA GLY A 146 -13.77 -10.90 18.24
C GLY A 146 -13.24 -10.83 16.82
N PRO A 147 -13.23 -9.61 16.23
CA PRO A 147 -12.87 -9.42 14.83
C PRO A 147 -11.44 -9.88 14.50
N PHE A 148 -10.48 -9.75 15.43
CA PHE A 148 -9.10 -10.20 15.21
C PHE A 148 -8.99 -11.72 15.04
N VAL A 149 -9.67 -12.51 15.89
CA VAL A 149 -9.66 -13.98 15.80
C VAL A 149 -10.25 -14.45 14.49
N GLU A 150 -11.43 -13.92 14.13
CA GLU A 150 -12.10 -14.27 12.87
C GLU A 150 -11.29 -13.85 11.64
N ALA A 151 -10.69 -12.65 11.66
CA ALA A 151 -9.82 -12.17 10.59
C ALA A 151 -8.57 -13.04 10.45
N ALA A 152 -7.97 -13.48 11.57
CA ALA A 152 -6.81 -14.37 11.55
C ALA A 152 -7.13 -15.73 10.91
N GLU A 153 -8.25 -16.37 11.31
CA GLU A 153 -8.70 -17.63 10.69
C GLU A 153 -8.94 -17.44 9.18
N MET A 154 -9.58 -16.34 8.80
CA MET A 154 -9.87 -16.00 7.42
C MET A 154 -8.60 -15.77 6.60
N ALA A 155 -7.63 -15.04 7.17
CA ALA A 155 -6.32 -14.78 6.57
C ALA A 155 -5.51 -16.07 6.41
N GLN A 156 -5.49 -16.95 7.42
CA GLN A 156 -4.82 -18.25 7.33
C GLN A 156 -5.40 -19.10 6.19
N ALA A 157 -6.73 -19.16 6.07
CA ALA A 157 -7.39 -19.88 4.99
C ALA A 157 -7.06 -19.29 3.60
N LEU A 158 -7.01 -17.96 3.49
CA LEU A 158 -6.64 -17.27 2.25
C LEU A 158 -5.17 -17.51 1.89
N ILE A 159 -4.27 -17.49 2.87
CA ILE A 159 -2.82 -17.75 2.67
C ILE A 159 -2.56 -19.21 2.32
N ALA A 160 -3.36 -20.15 2.83
CA ALA A 160 -3.23 -21.56 2.49
C ALA A 160 -3.68 -21.90 1.05
N ASP A 161 -4.58 -21.12 0.44
CA ASP A 161 -5.10 -21.31 -0.93
C ASP A 161 -4.85 -20.07 -1.82
N GLN A 162 -3.65 -19.48 -1.72
CA GLN A 162 -3.29 -18.33 -2.55
C GLN A 162 -3.35 -18.69 -4.04
N ARG A 163 -3.89 -17.77 -4.84
CA ARG A 163 -3.89 -17.87 -6.31
C ARG A 163 -3.13 -16.70 -6.90
N ASN A 164 -2.61 -16.91 -8.12
CA ASN A 164 -1.95 -15.85 -8.88
C ASN A 164 -0.83 -15.16 -8.07
N VAL A 165 -0.01 -15.96 -7.37
CA VAL A 165 1.05 -15.46 -6.49
C VAL A 165 2.05 -14.63 -7.30
N LYS A 166 2.22 -13.37 -6.90
CA LYS A 166 3.07 -12.40 -7.61
C LYS A 166 3.59 -11.31 -6.67
N PRO A 167 4.56 -10.50 -7.12
CA PRO A 167 4.95 -9.27 -6.42
C PRO A 167 3.76 -8.34 -6.24
N LEU A 168 3.62 -7.81 -5.03
CA LEU A 168 2.55 -6.90 -4.63
C LEU A 168 3.12 -5.57 -4.17
N HIS A 169 2.37 -4.50 -4.39
CA HIS A 169 2.68 -3.18 -3.85
C HIS A 169 2.64 -3.23 -2.31
N GLY A 170 1.56 -3.79 -1.74
CA GLY A 170 1.39 -4.01 -0.29
C GLY A 170 0.97 -2.78 0.50
N ASP A 171 0.93 -1.60 -0.12
CA ASP A 171 0.42 -0.36 0.47
C ASP A 171 -0.33 0.50 -0.57
N LEU A 172 -1.12 -0.15 -1.44
CA LEU A 172 -1.78 0.56 -2.54
C LEU A 172 -2.99 1.33 -2.02
N HIS A 173 -2.92 2.66 -2.09
CA HIS A 173 -4.02 3.54 -1.76
C HIS A 173 -3.99 4.83 -2.60
N HIS A 174 -4.98 5.70 -2.43
CA HIS A 174 -5.24 6.85 -3.29
C HIS A 174 -4.08 7.86 -3.34
N GLU A 175 -3.34 8.03 -2.25
CA GLU A 175 -2.20 8.93 -2.17
C GLU A 175 -0.93 8.33 -2.81
N ASN A 176 -0.84 7.00 -2.92
CA ASN A 176 0.27 6.29 -3.57
C ASN A 176 0.06 6.06 -5.06
N ILE A 177 -1.04 6.57 -5.64
CA ILE A 177 -1.32 6.54 -7.08
C ILE A 177 -1.30 7.98 -7.60
N ILE A 178 -0.34 8.31 -8.46
CA ILE A 178 -0.06 9.69 -8.88
C ILE A 178 -0.10 9.80 -10.40
N PHE A 179 -0.78 10.84 -10.90
CA PHE A 179 -0.84 11.18 -12.31
C PHE A 179 0.26 12.17 -12.69
N GLY A 180 0.97 11.84 -13.78
CA GLY A 180 1.98 12.69 -14.37
C GLY A 180 2.23 12.40 -15.85
N PRO A 181 3.42 12.75 -16.37
CA PRO A 181 3.72 12.68 -17.81
C PRO A 181 3.53 11.29 -18.45
N ARG A 182 3.68 10.21 -17.66
CA ARG A 182 3.50 8.83 -18.13
C ARG A 182 2.15 8.22 -17.74
N GLY A 183 1.17 9.04 -17.36
CA GLY A 183 -0.11 8.59 -16.82
C GLY A 183 -0.04 8.30 -15.32
N TRP A 184 -0.91 7.40 -14.86
CA TRP A 184 -1.00 7.01 -13.46
C TRP A 184 0.09 6.00 -13.09
N LEU A 185 0.86 6.31 -12.06
CA LEU A 185 1.94 5.47 -11.54
C LEU A 185 1.78 5.24 -10.04
N ILE A 186 2.19 4.06 -9.58
CA ILE A 186 2.32 3.77 -8.15
C ILE A 186 3.66 4.24 -7.60
N ILE A 187 3.67 4.67 -6.35
CA ILE A 187 4.85 5.04 -5.57
C ILE A 187 4.85 4.34 -4.22
N ASP A 188 6.03 4.25 -3.60
CA ASP A 188 6.20 3.82 -2.21
C ASP A 188 5.66 2.41 -1.86
N PRO A 189 6.04 1.36 -2.62
CA PRO A 189 5.63 0.00 -2.30
C PRO A 189 6.24 -0.48 -0.98
N ALA A 190 5.45 -1.24 -0.21
CA ALA A 190 5.96 -2.04 0.91
C ALA A 190 6.74 -3.28 0.42
N GLY A 191 6.44 -3.74 -0.80
CA GLY A 191 7.14 -4.84 -1.49
C GLY A 191 6.83 -6.22 -0.89
N LEU A 192 5.69 -6.79 -1.26
CA LEU A 192 5.27 -8.11 -0.78
C LEU A 192 5.28 -9.14 -1.93
N ILE A 193 5.14 -10.42 -1.58
CA ILE A 193 4.85 -11.47 -2.55
C ILE A 193 3.67 -12.31 -2.05
N GLY A 194 2.63 -12.44 -2.87
CA GLY A 194 1.41 -13.09 -2.44
C GLY A 194 0.27 -13.10 -3.45
N ASP A 195 -0.94 -13.41 -2.97
CA ASP A 195 -2.16 -13.40 -3.79
C ASP A 195 -2.47 -11.96 -4.21
N ALA A 196 -2.69 -11.75 -5.51
CA ALA A 196 -2.99 -10.45 -6.10
C ALA A 196 -4.19 -9.73 -5.45
N ALA A 197 -5.14 -10.49 -4.87
CA ALA A 197 -6.30 -9.92 -4.20
C ALA A 197 -5.97 -9.17 -2.89
N LEU A 198 -4.82 -9.42 -2.26
CA LEU A 198 -4.41 -8.63 -1.10
C LEU A 198 -4.06 -7.19 -1.49
N ASP A 199 -3.54 -6.96 -2.70
CA ASP A 199 -2.91 -5.70 -3.07
C ASP A 199 -3.88 -4.50 -3.06
N ILE A 200 -5.18 -4.78 -3.19
CA ILE A 200 -6.25 -3.79 -3.18
C ILE A 200 -6.91 -3.65 -1.80
N ALA A 201 -6.51 -4.45 -0.81
CA ALA A 201 -7.20 -4.49 0.48
C ALA A 201 -7.12 -3.16 1.23
N ASN A 202 -5.96 -2.48 1.16
CA ASN A 202 -5.77 -1.17 1.78
C ASN A 202 -6.66 -0.06 1.18
N MET A 203 -7.10 -0.21 -0.07
CA MET A 203 -8.00 0.76 -0.73
C MET A 203 -9.34 0.91 0.00
N PHE A 204 -9.82 -0.13 0.71
CA PHE A 204 -11.09 -0.08 1.43
C PHE A 204 -11.02 0.76 2.70
N SER A 205 -9.88 0.76 3.38
CA SER A 205 -9.60 1.63 4.54
C SER A 205 -9.19 3.05 4.15
N ASN A 206 -9.06 3.32 2.85
CA ASN A 206 -8.59 4.60 2.33
C ASN A 206 -9.62 5.32 1.44
N PRO A 207 -9.60 6.68 1.41
CA PRO A 207 -8.68 7.57 2.14
C PRO A 207 -8.96 7.65 3.66
N LEU A 208 -7.91 7.72 4.49
CA LEU A 208 -7.97 7.54 5.96
C LEU A 208 -9.01 8.40 6.70
N ASP A 209 -9.25 9.63 6.24
CA ASP A 209 -10.14 10.62 6.88
C ASP A 209 -11.53 10.69 6.24
N ARG A 210 -11.79 9.92 5.18
CA ARG A 210 -13.08 9.87 4.47
C ARG A 210 -13.93 8.72 4.99
N HIS A 211 -14.27 8.76 6.28
CA HIS A 211 -15.13 7.75 6.91
C HIS A 211 -16.53 7.68 6.30
N ASP A 212 -17.00 8.77 5.69
CA ASP A 212 -18.22 8.80 4.88
C ASP A 212 -18.11 7.89 3.65
N LEU A 213 -16.90 7.68 3.11
CA LEU A 213 -16.64 6.75 2.02
C LEU A 213 -16.24 5.37 2.53
N THR A 214 -15.28 5.27 3.45
CA THR A 214 -14.69 3.98 3.85
C THR A 214 -15.65 3.09 4.65
N ARG A 215 -16.76 3.65 5.16
CA ARG A 215 -17.83 2.92 5.86
C ARG A 215 -19.14 2.83 5.06
N ASP A 216 -19.14 3.34 3.83
CA ASP A 216 -20.28 3.24 2.92
C ASP A 216 -20.33 1.83 2.30
N GLU A 217 -21.34 1.05 2.67
CA GLU A 217 -21.53 -0.32 2.19
C GLU A 217 -21.76 -0.39 0.66
N ASP A 218 -22.43 0.60 0.06
CA ASP A 218 -22.64 0.68 -1.39
C ASP A 218 -21.33 0.93 -2.12
N ARG A 219 -20.47 1.79 -1.55
CA ARG A 219 -19.12 2.02 -2.07
C ARG A 219 -18.26 0.76 -1.97
N ILE A 220 -18.25 0.10 -0.80
CA ILE A 220 -17.51 -1.14 -0.58
C ILE A 220 -17.96 -2.22 -1.58
N ALA A 221 -19.26 -2.42 -1.77
CA ALA A 221 -19.80 -3.37 -2.73
C ALA A 221 -19.38 -3.02 -4.17
N PHE A 222 -19.44 -1.74 -4.55
CA PHE A 222 -19.00 -1.28 -5.86
C PHE A 222 -17.50 -1.54 -6.10
N MET A 223 -16.64 -1.16 -5.15
CA MET A 223 -15.19 -1.41 -5.24
C MET A 223 -14.87 -2.90 -5.32
N ALA A 224 -15.51 -3.71 -4.48
CA ALA A 224 -15.31 -5.15 -4.48
C ALA A 224 -15.71 -5.77 -5.83
N GLY A 225 -16.82 -5.33 -6.44
CA GLY A 225 -17.22 -5.76 -7.77
C GLY A 225 -16.20 -5.39 -8.85
N VAL A 226 -15.75 -4.13 -8.88
CA VAL A 226 -14.73 -3.67 -9.85
C VAL A 226 -13.44 -4.48 -9.71
N PHE A 227 -12.92 -4.66 -8.50
CA PHE A 227 -11.67 -5.41 -8.30
C PHE A 227 -11.82 -6.92 -8.53
N ALA A 228 -12.98 -7.50 -8.19
CA ALA A 228 -13.30 -8.89 -8.51
C ALA A 228 -13.27 -9.13 -10.03
N ASP A 229 -13.91 -8.24 -10.80
CA ASP A 229 -13.92 -8.29 -12.26
C ASP A 229 -12.52 -8.10 -12.85
N THR A 230 -11.73 -7.18 -12.31
CA THR A 230 -10.36 -6.92 -12.77
C THR A 230 -9.43 -8.10 -12.50
N LEU A 231 -9.47 -8.66 -11.29
CA LEU A 231 -8.59 -9.76 -10.89
C LEU A 231 -9.11 -11.14 -11.32
N LYS A 232 -10.33 -11.23 -11.86
CA LYS A 232 -11.03 -12.48 -12.16
C LYS A 232 -11.10 -13.38 -10.92
N ARG A 233 -11.45 -12.78 -9.79
CA ARG A 233 -11.59 -13.43 -8.49
C ARG A 233 -13.02 -13.30 -8.01
N ASP A 234 -13.42 -14.23 -7.16
CA ASP A 234 -14.70 -14.16 -6.47
C ASP A 234 -14.77 -12.93 -5.56
N VAL A 235 -15.90 -12.22 -5.59
CA VAL A 235 -16.10 -10.99 -4.81
C VAL A 235 -15.96 -11.22 -3.31
N ARG A 236 -16.35 -12.41 -2.81
CA ARG A 236 -16.16 -12.75 -1.40
C ARG A 236 -14.69 -12.87 -1.07
N THR A 237 -13.83 -13.32 -1.98
CA THR A 237 -12.37 -13.35 -1.75
C THR A 237 -11.79 -11.94 -1.59
N ILE A 238 -12.23 -10.99 -2.43
CA ILE A 238 -11.85 -9.58 -2.30
C ILE A 238 -12.24 -9.02 -0.94
N LEU A 239 -13.50 -9.19 -0.55
CA LEU A 239 -14.04 -8.71 0.73
C LEU A 239 -13.38 -9.39 1.94
N ARG A 240 -13.03 -10.68 1.83
CA ARG A 240 -12.31 -11.41 2.88
C ARG A 240 -10.89 -10.86 3.09
N TYR A 241 -10.16 -10.55 2.02
CA TYR A 241 -8.86 -9.88 2.13
C TYR A 241 -9.01 -8.47 2.71
N ALA A 242 -10.00 -7.70 2.29
CA ALA A 242 -10.27 -6.37 2.82
C ALA A 242 -10.61 -6.40 4.32
N PHE A 243 -11.44 -7.35 4.76
CA PHE A 243 -11.74 -7.56 6.19
C PHE A 243 -10.49 -7.94 6.98
N ALA A 244 -9.74 -8.93 6.48
CA ALA A 244 -8.52 -9.38 7.14
C ALA A 244 -7.47 -8.27 7.25
N TYR A 245 -7.31 -7.46 6.20
CA TYR A 245 -6.42 -6.31 6.19
C TYR A 245 -6.87 -5.22 7.16
N GLY A 246 -8.16 -4.86 7.20
CA GLY A 246 -8.65 -3.86 8.16
C GLY A 246 -8.39 -4.27 9.61
N CYS A 247 -8.51 -5.55 9.93
CA CYS A 247 -8.13 -6.07 11.25
C CYS A 247 -6.60 -6.11 11.46
N LEU A 248 -5.81 -6.37 10.41
CA LEU A 248 -4.34 -6.26 10.49
C LEU A 248 -3.90 -4.82 10.76
N SER A 249 -4.47 -3.84 10.05
CA SER A 249 -4.22 -2.40 10.25
C SER A 249 -4.58 -1.98 11.68
N ALA A 250 -5.74 -2.43 12.17
CA ALA A 250 -6.12 -2.20 13.57
C ALA A 250 -5.12 -2.81 14.57
N ALA A 251 -4.56 -4.00 14.29
CA ALA A 251 -3.55 -4.61 15.16
C ALA A 251 -2.27 -3.77 15.21
N TRP A 252 -1.80 -3.23 14.09
CA TRP A 252 -0.64 -2.31 14.08
C TRP A 252 -0.91 -1.04 14.88
N HIS A 253 -2.09 -0.43 14.73
CA HIS A 253 -2.44 0.75 15.53
C HIS A 253 -2.51 0.44 17.03
N GLU A 254 -2.91 -0.78 17.41
CA GLU A 254 -2.88 -1.20 18.81
C GLU A 254 -1.44 -1.35 19.34
N GLU A 255 -0.53 -1.92 18.55
CA GLU A 255 0.90 -2.03 18.88
C GLU A 255 1.55 -0.65 19.08
N ASP A 256 1.11 0.35 18.31
CA ASP A 256 1.55 1.75 18.44
C ASP A 256 0.80 2.54 19.53
N GLY A 257 -0.15 1.93 20.25
CA GLY A 257 -0.94 2.60 21.29
C GLY A 257 -1.94 3.64 20.77
N ASN A 258 -2.32 3.55 19.50
CA ASN A 258 -3.24 4.47 18.83
C ASN A 258 -4.67 3.91 18.83
N GLU A 259 -5.35 4.02 19.97
CA GLU A 259 -6.71 3.50 20.17
C GLU A 259 -7.74 4.09 19.21
N LYS A 260 -7.56 5.36 18.81
CA LYS A 260 -8.50 6.07 17.93
C LYS A 260 -8.49 5.48 16.53
N ASP A 261 -7.31 5.36 15.92
CA ASP A 261 -7.20 4.85 14.54
C ASP A 261 -7.46 3.35 14.48
N ARG A 262 -7.09 2.60 15.54
CA ARG A 262 -7.55 1.22 15.73
C ARG A 262 -9.08 1.10 15.68
N GLY A 263 -9.79 1.98 16.37
CA GLY A 263 -11.26 2.02 16.36
C GLY A 263 -11.83 2.36 14.97
N HIS A 264 -11.18 3.25 14.24
CA HIS A 264 -11.58 3.59 12.87
C HIS A 264 -11.43 2.43 11.90
N GLU A 265 -10.32 1.70 11.95
CA GLU A 265 -10.08 0.50 11.12
C GLU A 265 -11.08 -0.60 11.42
N LEU A 266 -11.38 -0.86 12.71
CA LEU A 266 -12.39 -1.85 13.09
C LEU A 266 -13.80 -1.47 12.62
N ALA A 267 -14.12 -0.17 12.54
CA ALA A 267 -15.39 0.29 12.00
C ALA A 267 -15.49 0.07 10.48
N VAL A 268 -14.40 0.26 9.74
CA VAL A 268 -14.33 -0.09 8.31
C VAL A 268 -14.46 -1.61 8.12
N ALA A 269 -13.72 -2.41 8.89
CA ALA A 269 -13.81 -3.86 8.86
C ALA A 269 -15.25 -4.36 9.14
N ALA A 270 -15.97 -3.71 10.05
CA ALA A 270 -17.38 -4.03 10.31
C ALA A 270 -18.28 -3.77 9.10
N ALA A 271 -18.12 -2.65 8.40
CA ALA A 271 -18.87 -2.34 7.18
C ALA A 271 -18.55 -3.35 6.06
N ILE A 272 -17.27 -3.68 5.86
CA ILE A 272 -16.85 -4.72 4.89
C ILE A 272 -17.50 -6.05 5.22
N LYS A 273 -17.53 -6.42 6.50
CA LYS A 273 -18.14 -7.68 6.96
C LYS A 273 -19.65 -7.72 6.69
N ASN A 274 -20.36 -6.59 6.82
CA ASN A 274 -21.77 -6.50 6.47
C ASN A 274 -21.99 -6.78 4.97
N VAL A 275 -21.18 -6.18 4.09
CA VAL A 275 -21.24 -6.44 2.65
C VAL A 275 -20.88 -7.90 2.33
N LEU A 276 -19.86 -8.46 2.98
CA LEU A 276 -19.46 -9.86 2.81
C LEU A 276 -20.56 -10.86 3.17
N ARG A 277 -21.43 -10.54 4.14
CA ARG A 277 -22.58 -11.38 4.52
C ARG A 277 -23.70 -11.38 3.48
N GLN A 278 -23.75 -10.35 2.64
CA GLN A 278 -24.77 -10.16 1.60
C GLN A 278 -24.32 -10.73 0.23
N ALA A 279 -23.01 -10.88 0.02
CA ALA A 279 -22.39 -11.33 -1.22
C ALA A 279 -22.48 -12.85 -1.50
#